data_AF-A0A1B0FME0-F1
#
_entry.id   AF-A0A1B0FME0-F1
#
_cell.length_a   1.000
_cell.length_b   1.000
_cell.length_c   1.000
_cell.angle_alpha   90.00
_cell.angle_beta   90.00
_cell.angle_gamma   90.00
#
_symmetry.space_group_name_H-M   'P 1'
#
loop_
_entity.id
_entity.type
_entity.pdbx_description
1 polymer ?
#
loop_
_entity_poly.entity_id
_entity_poly.type
_entity_poly.pdbx_seq_one_letter_code
_entity_poly.pdbx_strand_id
1 'polypeptide(L)'
;MVLADLCPHDCFPTLAAFYRKHTTIIVNWSASIRSFILRRITHEERELNIDSEESKRHERDFADAIVESLTESENVTRDTMLFMLGDFIHGHSAVGNLALLTHGHVAKNPLIAQRIQEEADEICKTANRKVNLYDMARMPYGMPAIYEVLRYSSSPIVPHMEDIVIFVCGVTNK
;
A
#
# COMPACT_ATOMS: atom_id res chain seq x y z
N MET A 1 -1.31 0.10 8.61
CA MET A 1 -1.87 1.45 8.89
C MET A 1 -0.68 2.36 8.99
N VAL A 2 -0.22 2.92 7.87
CA VAL A 2 0.80 3.95 7.95
C VAL A 2 0.08 5.19 8.45
N LEU A 3 0.41 5.61 9.66
CA LEU A 3 -0.08 6.82 10.26
C LEU A 3 0.42 7.99 9.43
N ALA A 4 -0.43 8.50 8.54
CA ALA A 4 -0.43 9.93 8.23
C ALA A 4 -1.03 10.65 9.46
N ASP A 5 -0.40 10.51 10.62
CA ASP A 5 -0.68 11.37 11.74
C ASP A 5 -0.04 12.70 11.38
N LEU A 6 -0.84 13.71 11.03
CA LEU A 6 -0.37 15.10 11.04
C LEU A 6 0.25 15.32 12.42
N CYS A 7 1.58 15.41 12.46
CA CYS A 7 2.24 15.69 13.70
C CYS A 7 1.92 17.14 14.06
N PRO A 8 1.74 17.49 15.35
CA PRO A 8 1.46 18.87 15.73
C PRO A 8 2.49 19.89 15.23
N HIS A 9 3.72 19.46 14.96
CA HIS A 9 4.75 20.32 14.36
C HIS A 9 4.54 20.63 12.87
N ASP A 10 3.72 19.86 12.15
CA ASP A 10 3.33 20.15 10.76
C ASP A 10 2.42 21.39 10.68
N CYS A 11 1.61 21.63 11.72
CA CYS A 11 0.80 22.85 11.85
C CYS A 11 1.53 23.97 12.61
N PHE A 12 2.42 23.62 13.55
CA PHE A 12 3.16 24.57 14.38
C PHE A 12 4.66 24.27 14.36
N PRO A 13 5.42 24.80 13.38
CA PRO A 13 6.85 24.50 13.21
C PRO A 13 7.71 24.79 14.44
N THR A 14 7.29 25.73 15.28
CA THR A 14 7.96 26.06 16.55
C THR A 14 8.00 24.88 17.52
N LEU A 15 7.10 23.91 17.39
CA LEU A 15 7.09 22.68 18.19
C LEU A 15 8.12 21.64 17.72
N ALA A 16 8.76 21.82 16.56
CA ALA A 16 9.67 20.83 15.98
C ALA A 16 10.81 20.43 16.95
N ALA A 17 11.29 21.38 17.77
CA ALA A 17 12.32 21.10 18.77
C ALA A 17 11.89 20.04 19.81
N PHE A 18 10.60 20.02 20.18
CA PHE A 18 10.05 19.05 21.13
C PHE A 18 9.88 17.65 20.52
N TYR A 19 9.58 17.59 19.21
CA TYR A 19 9.41 16.33 18.49
C TYR A 19 10.70 15.78 17.87
N ARG A 20 11.85 16.44 18.07
CA ARG A 20 13.14 16.09 17.44
C ARG A 20 13.49 14.61 17.54
N LYS A 21 13.27 13.97 18.69
CA LYS A 21 13.53 12.52 18.87
C LYS A 21 12.67 11.68 17.92
N HIS A 22 11.38 11.97 17.84
CA HIS A 22 10.44 11.28 16.96
C HIS A 22 10.77 11.53 15.48
N THR A 23 11.04 12.78 15.11
CA THR A 23 11.44 13.14 13.74
C THR A 23 12.75 12.44 13.35
N THR A 24 13.74 12.33 14.24
CA THR A 24 14.98 11.58 13.97
C THR A 24 14.69 10.10 13.71
N ILE A 25 13.77 9.48 14.46
CA ILE A 25 13.35 8.09 14.21
C ILE A 25 12.74 7.96 12.81
N ILE A 26 11.78 8.82 12.46
CA ILE A 26 11.15 8.82 11.12
C ILE A 26 12.19 9.00 10.01
N VAL A 27 13.12 9.95 10.18
CA VAL A 27 14.20 10.20 9.21
C VAL A 27 15.07 8.95 9.04
N ASN A 28 15.42 8.25 10.13
CA ASN A 28 16.22 7.02 10.06
C ASN A 28 15.47 5.87 9.37
N TRP A 29 14.17 5.71 9.62
CA TRP A 29 13.34 4.74 8.90
C TRP A 29 13.24 5.08 7.41
N SER A 30 13.02 6.35 7.09
CA SER A 30 12.97 6.85 5.71
C SER A 30 14.27 6.60 4.97
N ALA A 31 15.41 6.87 5.61
CA ALA A 31 16.73 6.58 5.07
C ALA A 31 16.95 5.07 4.84
N SER A 32 16.50 4.24 5.78
CA SER A 32 16.56 2.78 5.67
C SER A 32 15.74 2.27 4.47
N ILE A 33 14.50 2.74 4.31
CA ILE A 33 13.62 2.39 3.19
C ILE A 33 14.22 2.85 1.86
N ARG A 34 14.67 4.10 1.76
CA ARG A 34 15.35 4.62 0.56
C ARG A 34 16.58 3.78 0.21
N SER A 35 17.39 3.41 1.21
CA SER A 35 18.58 2.55 0.98
C SER A 35 18.21 1.16 0.49
N PHE A 36 17.10 0.60 0.98
CA PHE A 36 16.59 -0.69 0.55
C PHE A 36 16.12 -0.64 -0.91
N ILE A 37 15.30 0.35 -1.26
CA ILE A 37 14.82 0.56 -2.62
C ILE A 37 15.99 0.78 -3.59
N LEU A 38 16.93 1.67 -3.26
CA LEU A 38 18.10 1.95 -4.10
C LEU A 38 18.97 0.72 -4.34
N ARG A 39 19.18 -0.10 -3.30
CA ARG A 39 19.93 -1.36 -3.45
C ARG A 39 19.22 -2.32 -4.40
N ARG A 40 17.89 -2.37 -4.36
CA ARG A 40 17.10 -3.25 -5.23
C ARG A 40 17.14 -2.79 -6.69
N ILE A 41 16.93 -1.51 -6.95
CA ILE A 41 17.05 -0.91 -8.29
C ILE A 41 18.44 -1.14 -8.88
N THR A 42 19.50 -0.84 -8.14
CA THR A 42 20.88 -1.00 -8.66
C THR A 42 21.26 -2.45 -8.89
N HIS A 43 20.60 -3.39 -8.21
CA HIS A 43 20.71 -4.81 -8.55
C HIS A 43 20.01 -5.10 -9.88
N GLU A 44 18.77 -4.67 -10.07
CA GLU A 44 17.98 -4.89 -11.30
C GLU A 44 18.62 -4.23 -12.53
N GLU A 45 19.09 -2.98 -12.44
CA GLU A 45 19.84 -2.29 -13.51
C GLU A 45 21.09 -3.08 -13.96
N ARG A 46 21.76 -3.77 -13.03
CA ARG A 46 22.94 -4.59 -13.35
C ARG A 46 22.55 -5.86 -14.08
N GLU A 47 21.48 -6.53 -13.64
CA GLU A 47 20.98 -7.74 -14.29
C GLU A 47 20.45 -7.46 -15.70
N LEU A 48 19.78 -6.33 -15.92
CA LEU A 48 19.30 -5.90 -17.24
C LEU A 48 20.45 -5.55 -18.21
N ASN A 49 21.57 -5.05 -17.70
CA ASN A 49 22.76 -4.72 -18.51
C ASN A 49 23.63 -5.95 -18.83
N ILE A 50 23.39 -7.10 -18.20
CA ILE A 50 24.05 -8.35 -18.57
C ILE A 50 23.26 -8.95 -19.74
N ASP A 51 23.72 -8.67 -20.96
CA ASP A 51 23.25 -9.26 -22.22
C ASP A 51 23.45 -10.79 -22.25
N SER A 52 22.67 -11.53 -21.47
CA SER A 52 22.64 -12.99 -21.50
C SER A 52 21.23 -13.49 -21.77
N GLU A 53 21.13 -14.57 -22.53
CA GLU A 53 19.88 -15.32 -22.82
C GLU A 53 19.12 -15.76 -21.54
N GLU A 54 19.69 -15.53 -20.35
CA GLU A 54 19.10 -15.74 -19.03
C GLU A 54 18.14 -14.61 -18.60
N SER A 55 18.35 -13.37 -19.07
CA SER A 55 17.45 -12.23 -18.80
C SER A 55 16.05 -12.44 -19.41
N LYS A 56 15.96 -13.15 -20.55
CA LYS A 56 14.68 -13.56 -21.17
C LYS A 56 13.90 -14.61 -20.37
N ARG A 57 14.50 -15.23 -19.35
CA ARG A 57 13.83 -16.19 -18.45
C ARG A 57 13.29 -15.57 -17.17
N HIS A 58 13.63 -14.32 -16.86
CA HIS A 58 13.05 -13.66 -15.69
C HIS A 58 11.60 -13.28 -16.01
N GLU A 59 10.66 -13.75 -15.18
CA GLU A 59 9.30 -13.20 -15.19
C GLU A 59 9.43 -11.73 -14.83
N ARG A 60 9.13 -10.83 -15.78
CA ARG A 60 9.21 -9.38 -15.58
C ARG A 60 8.40 -9.00 -14.35
N ASP A 61 9.08 -8.52 -13.32
CA ASP A 61 8.41 -8.01 -12.13
C ASP A 61 8.06 -6.52 -12.30
N PHE A 62 7.33 -5.98 -11.34
CA PHE A 62 6.90 -4.57 -11.39
C PHE A 62 8.09 -3.60 -11.30
N ALA A 63 9.17 -3.97 -10.63
CA ALA A 63 10.35 -3.14 -10.49
C ALA A 63 11.14 -3.10 -11.80
N ASP A 64 11.26 -4.23 -12.50
CA ASP A 64 11.83 -4.31 -13.85
C ASP A 64 11.10 -3.36 -14.83
N ALA A 65 9.77 -3.35 -14.79
CA ALA A 65 8.96 -2.47 -15.63
C ALA A 65 9.20 -0.97 -15.32
N ILE A 66 9.45 -0.62 -14.05
CA ILE A 66 9.81 0.76 -13.67
C ILE A 66 11.21 1.12 -14.18
N VAL A 67 12.18 0.21 -14.06
CA VAL A 67 13.55 0.44 -14.53
C VAL A 67 13.60 0.57 -16.06
N GLU A 68 12.83 -0.25 -16.79
CA GLU A 68 12.66 -0.14 -18.24
C GLU A 68 12.11 1.25 -18.63
N SER A 69 11.07 1.73 -17.93
CA SER A 69 10.46 3.04 -18.20
C SER A 69 11.41 4.24 -18.04
N LEU A 70 12.46 4.12 -17.22
CA LEU A 70 13.49 5.16 -17.07
C LEU A 70 14.43 5.24 -18.27
N THR A 71 14.64 4.11 -18.94
CA THR A 71 15.49 4.05 -20.13
C THR A 71 14.76 4.63 -21.35
N GLU A 72 13.44 4.50 -21.38
CA GLU A 72 12.60 4.93 -22.50
C GLU A 72 12.11 6.38 -22.43
N SER A 73 12.04 6.99 -21.23
CA SER A 73 11.41 8.30 -21.05
C SER A 73 12.31 9.35 -20.38
N GLU A 74 12.48 10.49 -21.05
CA GLU A 74 13.37 11.58 -20.60
C GLU A 74 12.83 12.35 -19.37
N ASN A 75 11.54 12.17 -19.04
CA ASN A 75 10.84 12.89 -17.96
C ASN A 75 10.79 12.13 -16.63
N VAL A 76 11.17 10.85 -16.57
CA VAL A 76 11.12 10.06 -15.33
C VAL A 76 12.49 10.07 -14.69
N THR A 77 12.58 10.65 -13.48
CA THR A 77 13.84 10.74 -12.74
C THR A 77 14.00 9.58 -11.76
N ARG A 78 15.24 9.36 -11.28
CA ARG A 78 15.51 8.39 -10.22
C ARG A 78 14.73 8.68 -8.93
N ASP A 79 14.49 9.96 -8.61
CA ASP A 79 13.66 10.34 -7.47
C ASP A 79 12.18 9.99 -7.70
N THR A 80 11.67 10.17 -8.92
CA THR A 80 10.32 9.72 -9.29
C THR A 80 10.13 8.22 -9.05
N MET A 81 11.10 7.40 -9.47
CA MET A 81 11.09 5.96 -9.18
C MET A 81 11.13 5.65 -7.67
N LEU A 82 11.95 6.37 -6.90
CA LEU A 82 12.01 6.18 -5.45
C LEU A 82 10.67 6.47 -4.78
N PHE A 83 9.92 7.47 -5.26
CA PHE A 83 8.58 7.74 -4.79
C PHE A 83 7.59 6.63 -5.19
N MET A 84 7.59 6.19 -6.46
CA MET A 84 6.70 5.11 -6.91
C MET A 84 6.90 3.79 -6.16
N LEU A 85 8.16 3.35 -6.01
CA LEU A 85 8.49 2.14 -5.24
C LEU A 85 8.24 2.34 -3.74
N GLY A 86 8.45 3.56 -3.24
CA GLY A 86 8.07 3.94 -1.88
C GLY A 86 6.59 3.78 -1.62
N ASP A 87 5.73 4.26 -2.53
CA ASP A 87 4.27 4.14 -2.44
C ASP A 87 3.80 2.69 -2.48
N PHE A 88 4.47 1.83 -3.26
CA PHE A 88 4.18 0.39 -3.27
C PHE A 88 4.39 -0.26 -1.89
N ILE A 89 5.52 0.05 -1.23
CA ILE A 89 5.80 -0.43 0.13
C ILE A 89 4.76 0.09 1.13
N HIS A 90 4.34 1.36 1.00
CA HIS A 90 3.28 1.93 1.82
C HIS A 90 1.94 1.20 1.63
N GLY A 91 1.57 0.92 0.38
CA GLY A 91 0.38 0.14 0.02
C GLY A 91 0.40 -1.25 0.66
N HIS A 92 1.55 -1.92 0.70
CA HIS A 92 1.67 -3.23 1.34
C HIS A 92 1.34 -3.17 2.85
N SER A 93 1.80 -2.13 3.56
CA SER A 93 1.46 -1.91 4.98
C SER A 93 -0.04 -1.61 5.20
N ALA A 94 -0.69 -0.95 4.25
CA ALA A 94 -2.14 -0.74 4.30
C ALA A 94 -2.91 -2.06 4.15
N VAL A 95 -2.61 -2.85 3.13
CA VAL A 95 -3.25 -4.15 2.87
C VAL A 95 -2.98 -5.14 4.00
N GLY A 96 -1.73 -5.25 4.48
CA GLY A 96 -1.37 -6.15 5.57
C GLY A 96 -2.11 -5.82 6.87
N ASN A 97 -2.27 -4.53 7.18
CA ASN A 97 -3.03 -4.11 8.35
C ASN A 97 -4.53 -4.39 8.21
N LEU A 98 -5.11 -4.15 7.03
CA LEU A 98 -6.51 -4.50 6.78
C LEU A 98 -6.73 -6.01 6.95
N ALA A 99 -5.83 -6.84 6.40
CA ALA A 99 -5.90 -8.27 6.56
C ALA A 99 -5.85 -8.67 8.04
N LEU A 100 -4.89 -8.13 8.81
CA LEU A 100 -4.77 -8.42 10.24
C LEU A 100 -6.01 -8.00 11.03
N LEU A 101 -6.53 -6.80 10.80
CA LEU A 101 -7.74 -6.31 11.46
C LEU A 101 -8.96 -7.18 11.09
N THR A 102 -9.06 -7.59 9.83
CA THR A 102 -10.15 -8.47 9.37
C THR A 102 -10.12 -9.79 10.12
N HIS A 103 -8.95 -10.43 10.20
CA HIS A 103 -8.79 -11.66 10.99
C HIS A 103 -9.10 -11.44 12.47
N GLY A 104 -8.67 -10.31 13.05
CA GLY A 104 -8.96 -9.97 14.44
C GLY A 104 -10.45 -9.80 14.72
N HIS A 105 -11.20 -9.17 13.81
CA HIS A 105 -12.65 -9.01 13.92
C HIS A 105 -13.38 -10.34 13.70
N VAL A 106 -12.97 -11.16 12.72
CA VAL A 106 -13.55 -12.49 12.48
C VAL A 106 -13.32 -13.41 13.68
N ALA A 107 -12.11 -13.43 14.25
CA ALA A 107 -11.78 -14.25 15.41
C ALA A 107 -12.61 -13.89 16.67
N LYS A 108 -13.00 -12.62 16.81
CA LYS A 108 -13.87 -12.15 17.91
C LYS A 108 -15.35 -12.43 17.69
N ASN A 109 -15.75 -12.85 16.49
CA ASN A 109 -17.16 -13.08 16.11
C ASN A 109 -17.33 -14.51 15.56
N PRO A 110 -17.46 -15.53 16.44
CA PRO A 110 -17.48 -16.94 16.03
C PRO A 110 -18.58 -17.28 15.02
N LEU A 111 -19.75 -16.63 15.14
CA LEU A 111 -20.85 -16.80 14.18
C LEU A 111 -20.43 -16.39 12.77
N ILE A 112 -19.75 -15.24 12.62
CA ILE A 112 -19.29 -14.75 11.32
C ILE A 112 -18.18 -15.65 10.79
N ALA A 113 -17.23 -16.06 11.64
CA ALA A 113 -16.18 -16.99 11.25
C ALA A 113 -16.75 -18.31 10.72
N GLN A 114 -17.75 -18.88 11.39
CA GLN A 114 -18.43 -20.08 10.96
C GLN A 114 -19.11 -19.90 9.60
N ARG A 115 -19.84 -18.79 9.39
CA ARG A 115 -20.51 -18.50 8.11
C ARG A 115 -19.53 -18.36 6.95
N ILE A 116 -18.41 -17.67 7.16
CA ILE A 116 -17.34 -17.52 6.16
C ILE A 116 -16.75 -18.90 5.80
N GLN A 117 -16.55 -19.77 6.81
CA GLN A 117 -16.04 -21.12 6.58
C GLN A 117 -17.05 -21.99 5.80
N GLU A 118 -18.33 -21.98 6.18
CA GLU A 118 -19.40 -22.71 5.50
C GLU A 118 -19.48 -22.33 4.01
N GLU A 119 -19.42 -21.02 3.72
CA GLU A 119 -19.40 -20.46 2.37
C GLU A 119 -18.17 -20.90 1.55
N ALA A 120 -16.98 -20.82 2.15
CA ALA A 120 -15.74 -21.26 1.50
C ALA A 120 -15.75 -22.77 1.21
N ASP A 121 -16.25 -23.58 2.15
CA ASP A 121 -16.38 -25.03 2.00
C ASP A 121 -17.38 -25.40 0.91
N GLU A 122 -18.51 -24.68 0.80
CA GLU A 122 -19.50 -24.86 -0.27
C GLU A 122 -18.87 -24.59 -1.65
N ILE A 123 -18.18 -23.46 -1.81
CA ILE A 123 -17.47 -23.12 -3.05
C ILE A 123 -16.47 -24.22 -3.41
N CYS A 124 -15.69 -24.68 -2.43
CA CYS A 124 -14.67 -25.70 -2.66
C CYS A 124 -15.27 -27.04 -3.11
N LYS A 125 -16.40 -27.45 -2.52
CA LYS A 125 -17.10 -28.68 -2.89
C LYS A 125 -17.74 -28.57 -4.28
N THR A 126 -18.45 -27.48 -4.57
CA THR A 126 -19.15 -27.30 -5.85
C THR A 126 -18.19 -27.15 -7.02
N ALA A 127 -17.10 -26.40 -6.83
CA ALA A 127 -16.13 -26.16 -7.89
C ALA A 127 -14.99 -27.20 -7.94
N ASN A 128 -14.90 -28.08 -6.94
CA ASN A 128 -13.82 -29.05 -6.76
C ASN A 128 -12.41 -28.42 -6.83
N ARG A 129 -12.25 -27.25 -6.22
CA ARG A 129 -11.00 -26.47 -6.19
C ARG A 129 -10.97 -25.54 -4.98
N LYS A 130 -9.82 -24.95 -4.66
CA LYS A 130 -9.73 -23.89 -3.65
C LYS A 130 -10.45 -22.62 -4.12
N VAL A 131 -10.90 -21.81 -3.16
CA VAL A 131 -11.42 -20.45 -3.38
C VAL A 131 -10.37 -19.61 -4.10
N ASN A 132 -10.78 -18.83 -5.09
CA ASN A 132 -9.92 -17.88 -5.79
C ASN A 132 -10.66 -16.55 -6.04
N LEU A 133 -10.00 -15.61 -6.72
CA LEU A 133 -10.52 -14.25 -6.96
C LEU A 133 -11.88 -14.25 -7.70
N TYR A 134 -12.17 -15.26 -8.53
CA TYR A 134 -13.41 -15.31 -9.29
C TYR A 134 -14.63 -15.69 -8.43
N ASP A 135 -14.42 -16.13 -7.19
CA ASP A 135 -15.50 -16.48 -6.28
C ASP A 135 -16.00 -15.30 -5.44
N MET A 136 -15.37 -14.11 -5.51
CA MET A 136 -15.72 -12.96 -4.67
C MET A 136 -17.23 -12.64 -4.67
N ALA A 137 -17.90 -12.74 -5.82
CA ALA A 137 -19.34 -12.49 -5.93
C ALA A 137 -20.21 -13.56 -5.25
N ARG A 138 -19.66 -14.75 -5.02
CA ARG A 138 -20.29 -15.89 -4.33
C ARG A 138 -19.95 -15.92 -2.84
N MET A 139 -19.32 -14.86 -2.32
CA MET A 139 -18.86 -14.78 -0.94
C MET A 139 -19.64 -13.74 -0.09
N PRO A 140 -20.93 -13.98 0.22
CA PRO A 140 -21.81 -13.02 0.90
C PRO A 140 -21.47 -12.76 2.39
N TYR A 141 -20.62 -13.56 3.02
CA TYR A 141 -20.09 -13.29 4.35
C TYR A 141 -18.63 -12.85 4.29
N GLY A 142 -17.81 -13.46 3.43
CA GLY A 142 -16.39 -13.11 3.31
C GLY A 142 -16.17 -11.66 2.88
N MET A 143 -16.78 -11.24 1.76
CA MET A 143 -16.56 -9.90 1.22
C MET A 143 -17.16 -8.81 2.11
N PRO A 144 -18.40 -8.93 2.62
CA PRO A 144 -18.94 -7.94 3.54
C PRO A 144 -18.18 -7.85 4.87
N ALA A 145 -17.57 -8.92 5.37
CA ALA A 145 -16.72 -8.84 6.55
C ALA A 145 -15.49 -7.95 6.31
N ILE A 146 -14.84 -8.06 5.14
CA ILE A 146 -13.74 -7.17 4.75
C ILE A 146 -14.22 -5.72 4.64
N TYR A 147 -15.38 -5.49 4.00
CA TYR A 147 -15.93 -4.13 3.85
C TYR A 147 -16.35 -3.50 5.17
N GLU A 148 -16.90 -4.29 6.09
CA GLU A 148 -17.28 -3.81 7.41
C GLU A 148 -16.05 -3.46 8.24
N VAL A 149 -14.97 -4.24 8.12
CA VAL A 149 -13.70 -3.92 8.77
C VAL A 149 -13.11 -2.65 8.17
N LEU A 150 -13.16 -2.46 6.85
CA LEU A 150 -12.77 -1.20 6.20
C LEU A 150 -13.55 -0.01 6.74
N ARG A 151 -14.88 -0.14 6.82
CA ARG A 151 -15.78 0.90 7.36
C ARG A 151 -15.45 1.23 8.82
N TYR A 152 -15.22 0.20 9.64
CA TYR A 152 -14.96 0.36 11.07
C TYR A 152 -13.55 0.92 11.34
N SER A 153 -12.57 0.46 10.59
CA SER A 153 -11.15 0.75 10.85
C SER A 153 -10.73 2.14 10.38
N SER A 154 -11.51 2.79 9.50
CA SER A 154 -11.28 4.15 8.95
C SER A 154 -9.83 4.44 8.59
N SER A 155 -9.48 4.37 7.31
CA SER A 155 -8.11 4.70 6.88
C SER A 155 -7.72 6.13 7.27
N PRO A 156 -6.47 6.38 7.74
CA PRO A 156 -5.97 7.73 7.95
C PRO A 156 -6.22 8.60 6.72
N ILE A 157 -6.71 9.82 6.95
CA ILE A 157 -7.03 10.78 5.90
C ILE A 157 -5.71 11.36 5.37
N VAL A 158 -5.49 11.26 4.06
CA VAL A 158 -4.42 12.00 3.40
C VAL A 158 -4.93 13.43 3.15
N PRO A 159 -4.27 14.47 3.67
CA PRO A 159 -4.72 15.84 3.45
C PRO A 159 -4.67 16.18 1.97
N HIS A 160 -5.78 16.64 1.41
CA HIS A 160 -5.85 17.19 0.07
C HIS A 160 -5.55 18.67 0.11
N MET A 161 -4.70 19.15 -0.80
CA MET A 161 -4.43 20.56 -1.00
C MET A 161 -5.10 21.02 -2.30
N GLU A 162 -5.67 22.21 -2.27
CA GLU A 162 -6.31 22.81 -3.45
C GLU A 162 -5.28 23.68 -4.18
N ASP A 163 -4.99 23.36 -5.43
CA ASP A 163 -4.06 24.14 -6.27
C ASP A 163 -4.73 25.36 -6.92
N ILE A 164 -6.06 25.41 -6.88
CA ILE A 164 -6.89 26.46 -7.47
C ILE A 164 -8.01 26.85 -6.51
N VAL A 165 -8.47 28.10 -6.61
CA VAL A 165 -9.63 28.58 -5.84
C VAL A 165 -10.86 27.80 -6.29
N ILE A 166 -11.40 26.98 -5.39
CA ILE A 166 -12.66 26.27 -5.62
C ILE A 166 -13.76 26.78 -4.69
N PHE A 167 -14.99 26.63 -5.18
CA PHE A 167 -16.19 26.95 -4.44
C PHE A 167 -16.89 25.66 -4.05
N VAL A 168 -16.88 25.33 -2.76
CA VAL A 168 -17.50 24.13 -2.23
C VAL A 168 -18.62 24.56 -1.29
N CYS A 169 -19.86 24.16 -1.62
CA CYS A 169 -21.04 24.36 -0.78
C CYS A 169 -21.26 25.80 -0.27
N GLY A 170 -21.03 26.83 -1.09
CA GLY A 170 -21.24 28.22 -0.66
C GLY A 170 -20.00 28.93 -0.13
N VAL A 171 -18.90 28.20 0.06
CA VAL A 171 -17.66 28.72 0.65
C VAL A 171 -16.53 28.64 -0.38
N THR A 172 -15.85 29.75 -0.56
CA THR A 172 -14.64 29.84 -1.39
C THR A 172 -13.41 29.74 -0.50
N ASN A 173 -12.44 28.92 -0.89
CA ASN A 173 -11.09 28.97 -0.33
C ASN A 173 -10.48 30.36 -0.63
N LYS A 174 -9.80 30.98 0.34
CA LYS A 174 -9.25 32.34 0.24
C LYS A 174 -7.88 32.35 -0.43
#